data_AF-A0A380BKN0-F1
#
_entry.id   AF-A0A380BKN0-F1
#
_cell.length_a   1.000
_cell.length_b   1.000
_cell.length_c   1.000
_cell.angle_alpha   90.00
_cell.angle_beta   90.00
_cell.angle_gamma   90.00
#
_symmetry.space_group_name_H-M   'P 1'
#
loop_
_entity.id
_entity.type
_entity.pdbx_description
1 polymer ?
#
loop_
_entity_poly.entity_id
_entity_poly.type
_entity_poly.pdbx_seq_one_letter_code
_entity_poly.pdbx_strand_id
1 'polypeptide(L)'
;MKTSVEMKKQNIQDSNYPKRESNFLTTITSDDTFQVIIGNDGSSTLLLWQDEYYMEAYLSHCEIPITLSKVDSVIFLKWIKDNPHELNFFIHPVFGQESPKLDFKELMGKIIEKMESDGDFYDTLRENNLL
;
A
#
# COMPACT_ATOMS: atom_id res chain seq x y z
N MET A 1 18.81 27.22 -17.81
CA MET A 1 18.49 25.78 -17.74
C MET A 1 17.76 25.54 -16.43
N LYS A 2 16.52 25.05 -16.47
CA LYS A 2 15.81 24.60 -15.27
C LYS A 2 16.47 23.31 -14.80
N THR A 3 17.13 23.35 -13.65
CA THR A 3 17.60 22.16 -12.96
C THR A 3 16.34 21.41 -12.51
N SER A 4 15.98 20.33 -13.21
CA SER A 4 15.05 19.35 -12.66
C SER A 4 15.69 18.81 -11.40
N VAL A 5 15.18 19.19 -10.24
CA VAL A 5 15.51 18.53 -8.99
C VAL A 5 14.91 17.13 -9.14
N GLU A 6 15.74 16.15 -9.51
CA GLU A 6 15.42 14.76 -9.20
C GLU A 6 15.22 14.72 -7.69
N MET A 7 13.96 14.67 -7.27
CA MET A 7 13.64 14.32 -5.90
C MET A 7 14.24 12.93 -5.70
N LYS A 8 15.39 12.86 -5.01
CA LYS A 8 15.94 11.59 -4.53
C LYS A 8 14.75 10.88 -3.87
N LYS A 9 14.25 9.79 -4.48
CA LYS A 9 13.26 8.92 -3.87
C LYS A 9 13.75 8.69 -2.45
N GLN A 10 13.03 9.23 -1.45
CA GLN A 10 13.48 9.15 -0.07
C GLN A 10 13.75 7.68 0.20
N ASN A 11 14.86 7.36 0.86
CA ASN A 11 15.19 5.97 1.19
C ASN A 11 14.25 5.49 2.31
N ILE A 12 12.98 5.32 1.97
CA ILE A 12 11.89 4.97 2.88
C ILE A 12 12.15 3.58 3.48
N GLN A 13 12.93 2.73 2.82
CA GLN A 13 13.42 1.45 3.37
C GLN A 13 14.25 1.62 4.65
N ASP A 14 15.00 2.72 4.79
CA ASP A 14 15.79 3.02 6.01
C ASP A 14 14.96 3.72 7.10
N SER A 15 13.73 4.13 6.78
CA SER A 15 12.85 4.78 7.75
C SER A 15 12.11 3.77 8.62
N ASN A 16 11.69 4.18 9.82
CA ASN A 16 10.89 3.34 10.71
C ASN A 16 9.49 3.07 10.13
N TYR A 17 8.82 2.04 10.66
CA TYR A 17 7.51 1.61 10.16
C TYR A 17 6.47 2.74 10.08
N PRO A 18 6.27 3.62 11.10
CA PRO A 18 5.27 4.69 11.01
C PRO A 18 5.47 5.62 9.81
N LYS A 19 6.72 5.93 9.45
CA LYS A 19 7.01 6.75 8.27
C LYS A 19 6.71 6.00 6.97
N ARG A 20 7.01 4.69 6.90
CA ARG A 20 6.66 3.86 5.74
C ARG A 20 5.16 3.76 5.54
N GLU A 21 4.42 3.50 6.62
CA GLU A 21 2.96 3.42 6.61
C GLU A 21 2.32 4.74 6.15
N SER A 22 2.74 5.87 6.72
CA SER A 22 2.22 7.18 6.33
C SER A 22 2.49 7.52 4.85
N ASN A 23 3.68 7.21 4.36
CA ASN A 23 4.02 7.43 2.95
C ASN A 23 3.23 6.52 2.02
N PHE A 24 3.03 5.26 2.40
CA PHE A 24 2.18 4.33 1.66
C PHE A 24 0.77 4.89 1.52
N LEU A 25 0.11 5.21 2.65
CA LEU A 25 -1.25 5.73 2.66
C LEU A 25 -1.37 7.00 1.81
N THR A 26 -0.45 7.95 1.98
CA THR A 26 -0.45 9.20 1.21
C THR A 26 -0.31 8.96 -0.29
N THR A 27 0.50 7.98 -0.71
CA THR A 27 0.78 7.75 -2.12
C THR A 27 -0.35 6.99 -2.81
N ILE A 28 -0.84 5.90 -2.19
CA ILE A 28 -1.86 5.06 -2.83
C ILE A 28 -3.22 5.75 -2.89
N THR A 29 -3.43 6.81 -2.10
CA THR A 29 -4.62 7.66 -2.13
C THR A 29 -4.37 8.99 -2.84
N SER A 30 -3.23 9.21 -3.48
CA SER A 30 -2.99 10.45 -4.24
C SER A 30 -3.54 10.33 -5.65
N ASP A 31 -4.19 11.37 -6.16
CA ASP A 31 -4.71 11.45 -7.54
C ASP A 31 -3.66 11.10 -8.60
N ASP A 32 -2.38 11.41 -8.34
CA ASP A 32 -1.29 11.20 -9.30
C ASP A 32 -0.87 9.72 -9.43
N THR A 33 -1.16 8.88 -8.43
CA THR A 33 -0.71 7.47 -8.41
C THR A 33 -1.87 6.50 -8.32
N PHE A 34 -2.78 6.73 -7.36
CA PHE A 34 -4.02 5.98 -7.10
C PHE A 34 -3.96 4.47 -7.36
N GLN A 35 -2.83 3.86 -6.99
CA GLN A 35 -2.49 2.46 -7.28
C GLN A 35 -1.77 1.84 -6.10
N VAL A 36 -1.96 0.54 -5.93
CA VAL A 36 -1.25 -0.31 -4.97
C VAL A 36 -0.58 -1.47 -5.68
N ILE A 37 0.62 -1.83 -5.25
CA ILE A 37 1.31 -3.05 -5.65
C ILE A 37 1.09 -4.09 -4.55
N ILE A 38 0.54 -5.24 -4.94
CA ILE A 38 0.21 -6.35 -4.07
C ILE A 38 1.15 -7.51 -4.38
N GLY A 39 1.91 -7.95 -3.38
CA GLY A 39 2.64 -9.21 -3.39
C GLY A 39 1.85 -10.32 -2.71
N ASN A 40 1.80 -11.48 -3.36
CA ASN A 40 1.17 -12.69 -2.83
C ASN A 40 2.11 -13.89 -3.00
N ASP A 41 2.44 -14.55 -1.90
CA ASP A 41 3.27 -15.76 -1.85
C ASP A 41 2.44 -17.06 -1.78
N GLY A 42 1.11 -16.95 -1.94
CA GLY A 42 0.15 -18.04 -1.79
C GLY A 42 -0.42 -18.17 -0.37
N SER A 43 0.01 -17.33 0.57
CA SER A 43 -0.51 -17.31 1.94
C SER A 43 -1.75 -16.41 2.09
N SER A 44 -2.32 -16.45 3.28
CA SER A 44 -3.39 -15.56 3.74
C SER A 44 -2.88 -14.15 4.11
N THR A 45 -1.68 -13.77 3.66
CA THR A 45 -1.05 -12.48 3.97
C THR A 45 -0.58 -11.81 2.68
N LEU A 46 -1.07 -10.61 2.44
CA LEU A 46 -0.70 -9.80 1.29
C LEU A 46 0.34 -8.75 1.69
N LEU A 47 1.32 -8.54 0.81
CA LEU A 47 2.38 -7.56 0.98
C LEU A 47 2.04 -6.33 0.12
N LEU A 48 2.04 -5.13 0.70
CA LEU A 48 1.57 -3.92 0.02
C LEU A 48 2.70 -2.91 -0.16
N TRP A 49 2.88 -2.39 -1.37
CA TRP A 49 3.83 -1.31 -1.68
C TRP A 49 3.19 -0.23 -2.55
N GLN A 50 3.74 0.99 -2.47
CA GLN A 50 3.34 2.09 -3.34
C GLN A 50 4.16 2.23 -4.64
N ASP A 51 5.35 1.63 -4.71
CA ASP A 51 6.30 1.77 -5.83
C ASP A 51 7.18 0.52 -5.96
N GLU A 52 7.47 0.12 -7.20
CA GLU A 52 8.26 -1.07 -7.54
C GLU A 52 9.68 -1.01 -6.95
N TYR A 53 10.26 0.19 -6.87
CA TYR A 53 11.59 0.41 -6.30
C TYR A 53 11.70 -0.13 -4.87
N TYR A 54 10.63 -0.02 -4.08
CA TYR A 54 10.64 -0.44 -2.68
C TYR A 54 10.48 -1.95 -2.50
N MET A 55 9.92 -2.61 -3.50
CA MET A 55 9.69 -4.05 -3.53
C MET A 55 10.93 -4.81 -3.99
N GLU A 56 11.72 -4.28 -4.94
CA GLU A 56 12.90 -4.98 -5.50
C GLU A 56 13.88 -5.48 -4.43
N ALA A 57 14.20 -4.63 -3.44
CA ALA A 57 15.09 -5.01 -2.36
C ALA A 57 14.49 -6.13 -1.48
N TYR A 58 13.17 -6.13 -1.29
CA TYR A 58 12.49 -7.21 -0.58
C TYR A 58 12.55 -8.51 -1.40
N LEU A 59 12.11 -8.47 -2.66
CA LEU A 59 12.07 -9.66 -3.50
C LEU A 59 13.43 -10.32 -3.72
N SER A 60 14.52 -9.54 -3.79
CA SER A 60 15.87 -10.08 -3.95
C SER A 60 16.37 -10.90 -2.76
N HIS A 61 15.81 -10.70 -1.57
CA HIS A 61 16.13 -11.44 -0.34
C HIS A 61 15.07 -12.50 0.00
N CYS A 62 13.94 -12.51 -0.72
CA CYS A 62 12.87 -13.46 -0.46
C CYS A 62 13.15 -14.78 -1.17
N GLU A 63 13.22 -15.87 -0.41
CA GLU A 63 13.39 -17.22 -0.97
C GLU A 63 12.08 -17.78 -1.54
N ILE A 64 10.94 -17.20 -1.15
CA ILE A 64 9.61 -17.62 -1.58
C ILE A 64 9.22 -16.82 -2.82
N PRO A 65 8.75 -17.48 -3.91
CA PRO A 65 8.24 -16.78 -5.07
C PRO A 65 7.02 -15.91 -4.71
N ILE A 66 7.09 -14.62 -5.03
CA ILE A 66 6.00 -13.66 -4.82
C ILE A 66 5.42 -13.28 -6.18
N THR A 67 4.10 -13.48 -6.33
CA THR A 67 3.34 -12.96 -7.48
C THR A 67 2.97 -11.52 -7.21
N LEU A 68 3.19 -10.65 -8.19
CA LEU A 68 2.94 -9.22 -8.10
C LEU A 68 1.73 -8.82 -8.92
N SER A 69 0.90 -7.94 -8.37
CA SER A 69 -0.22 -7.33 -9.07
C SER A 69 -0.26 -5.85 -8.75
N LYS A 70 -0.25 -5.01 -9.79
CA LYS A 70 -0.47 -3.56 -9.66
C LYS A 70 -1.93 -3.27 -9.99
N VAL A 71 -2.66 -2.73 -9.05
CA VAL A 71 -4.10 -2.50 -9.18
C VAL A 71 -4.47 -1.10 -8.73
N ASP A 72 -5.60 -0.60 -9.24
CA ASP A 72 -6.22 0.63 -8.79
C ASP A 72 -6.65 0.53 -7.32
N SER A 73 -6.47 1.61 -6.56
CA SER A 73 -6.75 1.62 -5.12
C SER A 73 -8.22 1.38 -4.78
N VAL A 74 -9.16 1.88 -5.58
CA VAL A 74 -10.61 1.64 -5.36
C VAL A 74 -10.98 0.20 -5.73
N ILE A 75 -10.40 -0.35 -6.80
CA ILE A 75 -10.59 -1.77 -7.14
C ILE A 75 -10.07 -2.66 -6.01
N PHE A 76 -8.91 -2.33 -5.44
CA PHE A 76 -8.36 -3.04 -4.29
C PHE A 76 -9.29 -2.96 -3.09
N LEU A 77 -9.75 -1.77 -2.70
CA LEU A 77 -10.66 -1.59 -1.56
C LEU A 77 -11.98 -2.36 -1.74
N LYS A 78 -12.55 -2.36 -2.95
CA LYS A 78 -13.74 -3.16 -3.27
C LYS A 78 -13.47 -4.66 -3.11
N TRP A 79 -12.36 -5.13 -3.66
CA TRP A 79 -11.98 -6.54 -3.55
C TRP A 79 -11.77 -6.96 -2.09
N ILE A 80 -11.10 -6.13 -1.29
CA ILE A 80 -10.93 -6.38 0.14
C ILE A 80 -12.29 -6.44 0.84
N LYS A 81 -13.19 -5.47 0.58
CA LYS A 81 -14.55 -5.40 1.16
C LYS A 81 -15.38 -6.65 0.84
N ASP A 82 -15.27 -7.17 -0.38
CA ASP A 82 -16.01 -8.36 -0.82
C ASP A 82 -15.39 -9.68 -0.33
N ASN A 83 -14.16 -9.65 0.20
CA ASN A 83 -13.42 -10.81 0.70
C ASN A 83 -12.90 -10.59 2.14
N PRO A 84 -13.78 -10.36 3.13
CA PRO A 84 -13.39 -9.94 4.47
C PRO A 84 -12.79 -11.06 5.34
N HIS A 85 -12.86 -12.32 4.91
CA HIS A 85 -12.39 -13.47 5.66
C HIS A 85 -11.05 -13.97 5.10
N GLU A 86 -10.08 -14.19 6.00
CA GLU A 86 -8.79 -14.83 5.74
C GLU A 86 -7.67 -13.99 5.11
N LEU A 87 -7.71 -12.66 5.20
CA LEU A 87 -6.59 -11.83 4.74
C LEU A 87 -5.96 -11.02 5.86
N ASN A 88 -4.63 -10.99 5.81
CA ASN A 88 -3.80 -10.11 6.61
C ASN A 88 -2.90 -9.31 5.68
N PHE A 89 -2.34 -8.24 6.18
CA PHE A 89 -1.61 -7.29 5.35
C PHE A 89 -0.34 -6.81 6.03
N PHE A 90 0.74 -6.73 5.27
CA PHE A 90 1.94 -5.99 5.65
C PHE A 90 2.09 -4.78 4.75
N ILE A 91 2.10 -3.59 5.34
CA ILE A 91 2.40 -2.36 4.61
C ILE A 91 3.92 -2.20 4.56
N HIS A 92 4.44 -2.13 3.34
CA HIS A 92 5.83 -1.84 3.02
C HIS A 92 6.84 -2.62 3.89
N PRO A 93 6.78 -3.97 3.88
CA PRO A 93 7.71 -4.79 4.65
C PRO A 93 9.15 -4.58 4.18
N VAL A 94 10.09 -4.63 5.13
CA VAL A 94 11.53 -4.50 4.90
C VAL A 94 12.25 -5.62 5.65
N PHE A 95 13.21 -6.28 5.01
CA PHE A 95 13.96 -7.37 5.64
C PHE A 95 14.67 -6.91 6.91
N GLY A 96 14.58 -7.74 7.96
CA GLY A 96 15.20 -7.47 9.25
C GLY A 96 14.53 -6.35 10.06
N GLN A 97 13.40 -5.82 9.61
CA GLN A 97 12.60 -4.85 10.36
C GLN A 97 11.21 -5.40 10.64
N GLU A 98 10.68 -5.09 11.83
CA GLU A 98 9.30 -5.42 12.15
C GLU A 98 8.33 -4.55 11.34
N SER A 99 7.30 -5.21 10.81
CA SER A 99 6.11 -4.58 10.25
C SER A 99 4.89 -5.20 10.95
N PRO A 100 3.99 -4.39 11.54
CA PRO A 100 2.73 -4.86 12.07
C PRO A 100 1.91 -5.61 11.02
N LYS A 101 1.37 -6.76 11.44
CA LYS A 101 0.42 -7.54 10.66
C LYS A 101 -0.96 -6.94 10.87
N LEU A 102 -1.54 -6.36 9.84
CA LEU A 102 -2.85 -5.73 9.89
C LEU A 102 -3.93 -6.71 9.46
N ASP A 103 -5.07 -6.68 10.14
CA ASP A 103 -6.26 -7.35 9.65
C ASP A 103 -7.02 -6.48 8.62
N PHE A 104 -8.07 -7.07 8.04
CA PHE A 104 -8.99 -6.39 7.12
C PHE A 104 -9.51 -5.04 7.66
N LYS A 105 -9.97 -5.00 8.91
CA LYS A 105 -10.62 -3.82 9.49
C LYS A 105 -9.60 -2.72 9.70
N GLU A 106 -8.42 -3.08 10.19
CA GLU A 106 -7.32 -2.14 10.43
C GLU A 106 -6.83 -1.50 9.13
N LEU A 107 -6.60 -2.30 8.08
CA LEU A 107 -6.14 -1.77 6.79
C LEU A 107 -7.21 -0.88 6.15
N MET A 108 -8.46 -1.36 6.06
CA MET A 108 -9.56 -0.60 5.46
C MET A 108 -9.78 0.73 6.19
N GLY A 109 -9.80 0.71 7.52
CA GLY A 109 -9.95 1.93 8.33
C GLY A 109 -8.86 2.97 8.03
N LYS A 110 -7.59 2.53 7.98
CA LYS A 110 -6.44 3.42 7.68
C LYS A 110 -6.53 4.06 6.30
N ILE A 111 -6.92 3.31 5.27
CA ILE A 111 -7.01 3.85 3.90
C ILE A 111 -8.21 4.78 3.76
N ILE A 112 -9.38 4.37 4.26
CA ILE A 112 -10.60 5.20 4.22
C ILE A 112 -10.39 6.51 4.98
N GLU A 113 -9.86 6.47 6.20
CA GLU A 113 -9.58 7.67 6.99
C GLU A 113 -8.68 8.66 6.22
N LYS A 114 -7.64 8.15 5.55
CA LYS A 114 -6.76 8.98 4.74
C LYS A 114 -7.48 9.58 3.54
N MET A 115 -8.30 8.80 2.83
CA MET A 115 -9.08 9.28 1.68
C MET A 115 -10.14 10.31 2.07
N GLU A 116 -10.86 10.10 3.18
CA GLU A 116 -11.82 11.06 3.72
C GLU A 116 -11.15 12.37 4.12
N SER A 117 -9.95 12.31 4.70
CA SER A 117 -9.19 13.51 5.08
C SER A 117 -8.73 14.36 3.88
N ASP A 118 -8.61 13.76 2.69
CA ASP A 118 -8.24 14.46 1.46
C ASP A 118 -9.43 15.22 0.84
N GLY A 119 -10.68 14.95 1.27
CA GLY A 119 -11.89 15.62 0.80
C GLY A 119 -12.31 15.24 -0.63
N ASP A 120 -11.36 15.18 -1.55
CA ASP A 120 -11.55 14.90 -2.98
C ASP A 120 -12.04 13.47 -3.24
N PHE A 121 -11.78 12.54 -2.32
CA PHE A 121 -12.17 11.13 -2.47
C PHE A 121 -13.50 10.76 -1.79
N TYR A 122 -14.17 11.68 -1.10
CA TYR A 122 -15.41 11.36 -0.39
C TYR A 122 -16.49 10.78 -1.32
N ASP A 123 -16.73 11.47 -2.44
CA ASP A 123 -17.70 11.02 -3.44
C ASP A 123 -17.26 9.70 -4.09
N THR A 124 -15.96 9.55 -4.37
CA THR A 124 -15.39 8.29 -4.90
C THR A 124 -15.67 7.11 -3.96
N LEU A 125 -15.45 7.27 -2.65
CA LEU A 125 -15.73 6.21 -1.67
C LEU A 125 -17.23 5.88 -1.61
N ARG A 126 -18.09 6.90 -1.60
CA ARG A 126 -19.54 6.75 -1.55
C ARG A 126 -20.10 6.04 -2.79
N GLU A 127 -19.71 6.49 -3.99
CA GLU A 127 -20.17 5.92 -5.27
C GLU A 127 -19.74 4.47 -5.45
N ASN A 128 -18.62 4.08 -4.83
CA ASN A 128 -18.10 2.72 -4.85
C ASN A 128 -18.60 1.85 -3.69
N ASN A 129 -19.53 2.36 -2.86
CA ASN A 129 -20.05 1.66 -1.67
C ASN A 129 -18.89 1.22 -0.76
N LEU A 130 -17.95 2.12 -0.47
CA LEU A 130 -16.82 1.89 0.45
C LEU A 130 -17.01 2.58 1.81
N LEU A 131 -17.93 3.54 1.90
CA LEU A 131 -18.46 4.11 3.15
C LEU A 131 -19.63 3.29 3.70
#